data_AF-A0A968U504-F1
#
_entry.id   AF-A0A968U504-F1
#
_cell.length_a   1.000
_cell.length_b   1.000
_cell.length_c   1.000
_cell.angle_alpha   90.00
_cell.angle_beta   90.00
_cell.angle_gamma   90.00
#
_symmetry.space_group_name_H-M   'P 1'
#
loop_
_entity.id
_entity.type
_entity.pdbx_description
1 polymer ?
#
loop_
_entity_poly.entity_id
_entity_poly.type
_entity_poly.pdbx_seq_one_letter_code
_entity_poly.pdbx_strand_id
1 'polypeptide(L)'
;MLKSTEVPVKRSSNILKPIYLLFTIVGSIAPWYWLLQDSATLLSPDLFLQATFANNITTAWASDLIISAIAFFCFVWVELKRLNVSRLWLILYVGLTFGVGLSCSLPFFLYRREQILEQNTFTLSP
;
A
#
# COMPACT_ATOMS: atom_id res chain seq x y z
N MET A 1 3.41 21.81 42.56
CA MET A 1 2.33 20.85 42.23
C MET A 1 1.80 21.24 40.85
N LEU A 2 2.52 20.86 39.79
CA LEU A 2 2.18 21.23 38.41
C LEU A 2 1.15 20.24 37.90
N LYS A 3 -0.04 20.74 37.60
CA LYS A 3 -1.15 19.99 37.02
C LYS A 3 -0.75 19.62 35.59
N SER A 4 -0.33 18.37 35.38
CA SER A 4 -0.08 17.83 34.04
C SER A 4 -1.36 17.98 33.23
N THR A 5 -1.37 18.93 32.32
CA THR A 5 -2.37 19.04 31.27
C THR A 5 -2.24 17.81 30.40
N GLU A 6 -3.09 16.82 30.65
CA GLU A 6 -3.30 15.73 29.70
C GLU A 6 -3.86 16.34 28.43
N VAL A 7 -2.99 16.56 27.45
CA VAL A 7 -3.38 16.85 26.08
C VAL A 7 -4.18 15.62 25.64
N PRO A 8 -5.49 15.73 25.36
CA PRO A 8 -6.22 14.61 24.80
C PRO A 8 -5.61 14.34 23.44
N VAL A 9 -4.81 13.28 23.35
CA VAL A 9 -4.30 12.75 22.09
C VAL A 9 -5.52 12.32 21.30
N LYS A 10 -6.04 13.24 20.48
CA LYS A 10 -7.16 13.01 19.58
C LYS A 10 -6.78 11.81 18.71
N ARG A 11 -7.38 10.65 19.04
CA ARG A 11 -7.19 9.35 18.40
C ARG A 11 -7.63 9.44 16.93
N SER A 12 -6.73 9.95 16.09
CA SER A 12 -6.93 10.16 14.64
C SER A 12 -6.95 8.85 13.86
N SER A 13 -6.65 7.73 14.52
CA SER A 13 -6.55 6.41 13.90
C SER A 13 -7.87 5.80 13.43
N ASN A 14 -9.01 6.30 13.92
CA ASN A 14 -10.31 5.77 13.50
C ASN A 14 -10.76 6.25 12.12
N ILE A 15 -10.22 7.38 11.62
CA ILE A 15 -10.62 7.97 10.32
C ILE A 15 -9.70 7.51 9.18
N LEU A 16 -8.42 7.27 9.48
CA LEU A 16 -7.44 6.87 8.47
C LEU A 16 -7.67 5.44 7.97
N LYS A 17 -8.05 4.52 8.86
CA LYS A 17 -8.39 3.13 8.54
C LYS A 17 -9.43 2.95 7.42
N PRO A 18 -10.64 3.55 7.51
CA PRO A 18 -11.63 3.43 6.45
C PRO A 18 -11.20 4.12 5.16
N ILE A 19 -10.43 5.21 5.24
CA ILE A 19 -9.86 5.87 4.05
C ILE A 19 -8.87 4.94 3.34
N TYR A 20 -7.97 4.29 4.08
CA TYR A 20 -7.07 3.30 3.51
C TYR A 20 -7.85 2.16 2.88
N LEU A 21 -8.87 1.60 3.55
CA LEU A 21 -9.70 0.55 2.98
C LEU A 21 -10.42 0.99 1.69
N LEU A 22 -10.94 2.21 1.65
CA LEU A 22 -11.57 2.76 0.45
C LEU A 22 -10.56 2.84 -0.70
N PHE A 23 -9.36 3.38 -0.46
CA PHE A 23 -8.30 3.44 -1.46
C PHE A 23 -7.83 2.05 -1.89
N THR A 24 -7.80 1.06 -0.99
CA THR A 24 -7.51 -0.33 -1.33
C THR A 24 -8.52 -0.89 -2.32
N ILE A 25 -9.82 -0.68 -2.06
CA ILE A 25 -10.91 -1.19 -2.91
C ILE A 25 -10.89 -0.49 -4.26
N VAL A 26 -10.87 0.85 -4.27
CA VAL A 26 -10.87 1.65 -5.51
C VAL A 26 -9.61 1.38 -6.33
N GLY A 27 -8.45 1.32 -5.67
CA GLY A 27 -7.16 1.02 -6.29
C GLY A 27 -7.03 -0.42 -6.79
N SER A 28 -7.92 -1.33 -6.39
CA SER A 28 -8.01 -2.68 -6.96
C SER A 28 -8.98 -2.71 -8.14
N ILE A 29 -10.14 -2.08 -8.03
CA ILE A 29 -11.18 -2.17 -9.06
C ILE A 29 -10.79 -1.39 -10.31
N ALA A 30 -10.23 -0.19 -10.16
CA ALA A 30 -9.94 0.67 -11.31
C ALA A 30 -8.91 0.05 -12.28
N PRO A 31 -7.74 -0.46 -11.85
CA PRO A 31 -6.79 -1.08 -12.77
C PRO A 31 -7.38 -2.33 -13.44
N TRP A 32 -8.07 -3.18 -12.69
CA TRP A 32 -8.69 -4.40 -13.21
C TRP A 32 -9.80 -4.11 -14.22
N TYR A 33 -10.58 -3.04 -14.04
CA TYR A 33 -11.59 -2.65 -15.02
C TYR A 33 -10.99 -2.31 -16.39
N TRP A 34 -9.86 -1.57 -16.41
CA TRP A 34 -9.17 -1.24 -17.65
C TRP A 34 -8.42 -2.43 -18.24
N LEU A 35 -7.78 -3.26 -17.40
CA LEU A 35 -7.07 -4.46 -17.85
C LEU A 35 -8.02 -5.48 -18.51
N LEU A 36 -9.23 -5.64 -17.98
CA LEU A 36 -10.20 -6.61 -18.50
C LEU A 36 -10.88 -6.19 -19.81
N GLN A 37 -10.74 -4.92 -20.24
CA GLN A 37 -11.29 -4.47 -21.52
C GLN A 37 -10.56 -5.10 -22.71
N ASP A 38 -9.28 -5.43 -22.57
CA ASP A 38 -8.49 -6.06 -23.62
C ASP A 38 -7.72 -7.27 -23.05
N SER A 39 -8.42 -8.40 -23.02
CA SER A 39 -7.87 -9.66 -22.50
C SER A 39 -6.74 -10.23 -23.37
N ALA A 40 -6.68 -9.85 -24.65
CA ALA A 40 -5.65 -10.33 -25.58
C ALA A 40 -4.28 -9.71 -25.28
N THR A 41 -4.23 -8.41 -24.98
CA THR A 41 -3.00 -7.74 -24.51
C THR A 41 -2.61 -8.21 -23.10
N LEU A 42 -3.58 -8.53 -22.24
CA LEU A 42 -3.32 -9.01 -20.87
C LEU A 42 -2.68 -10.39 -20.80
N LEU A 43 -3.08 -11.30 -21.69
CA LEU A 43 -2.54 -12.67 -21.76
C LEU A 43 -1.14 -12.74 -22.38
N SER A 44 -0.70 -11.68 -23.06
CA SER A 44 0.56 -11.64 -23.80
C SER A 44 1.52 -10.61 -23.17
N PRO A 45 2.55 -11.05 -22.42
CA PRO A 45 3.49 -10.14 -21.76
C PRO A 45 4.14 -9.12 -22.70
N ASP A 46 4.46 -9.55 -23.93
CA ASP A 46 5.08 -8.68 -24.93
C ASP A 46 4.14 -7.56 -25.41
N LEU A 47 2.87 -7.89 -25.65
CA LEU A 47 1.88 -6.90 -26.07
C LEU A 47 1.53 -5.94 -24.93
N PHE A 48 1.46 -6.46 -23.70
CA PHE A 48 1.27 -5.63 -22.51
C PHE A 48 2.40 -4.60 -22.34
N LEU A 49 3.65 -5.03 -22.49
CA LEU A 49 4.81 -4.13 -22.41
C LEU A 49 4.80 -3.11 -23.55
N GLN A 50 4.52 -3.53 -24.78
CA GLN A 50 4.40 -2.60 -25.92
C GLN A 50 3.31 -1.56 -25.69
N ALA A 51 2.13 -1.97 -25.20
CA ALA A 51 1.03 -1.05 -24.90
C ALA A 51 1.37 -0.09 -23.74
N THR A 52 2.03 -0.59 -22.70
CA THR A 52 2.44 0.20 -21.53
C THR A 52 3.44 1.30 -21.94
N PHE A 53 4.38 0.97 -22.83
CA PHE A 53 5.41 1.89 -23.31
C PHE A 53 5.12 2.46 -24.71
N ALA A 54 3.88 2.40 -25.19
CA ALA A 54 3.51 2.82 -26.54
C ALA A 54 3.68 4.33 -26.75
N ASN A 55 3.46 5.13 -25.71
CA ASN A 55 3.49 6.59 -25.77
C ASN A 55 4.31 7.18 -24.62
N ASN A 56 4.81 8.40 -24.79
CA ASN A 56 5.54 9.12 -23.75
C ASN A 56 4.71 9.31 -22.47
N ILE A 57 3.40 9.52 -22.61
CA ILE A 57 2.48 9.71 -21.47
C ILE A 57 2.34 8.42 -20.66
N THR A 58 2.06 7.29 -21.33
CA THR A 58 1.89 6.00 -20.65
C THR A 58 3.21 5.52 -20.05
N THR A 59 4.33 5.80 -20.73
CA THR A 59 5.69 5.56 -20.22
C THR A 59 5.96 6.35 -18.96
N ALA A 60 5.60 7.65 -18.92
CA ALA A 60 5.76 8.47 -17.73
C ALA A 60 4.97 7.90 -16.54
N TRP A 61 3.72 7.51 -16.75
CA TRP A 61 2.88 6.92 -15.70
C TRP A 61 3.41 5.57 -15.23
N ALA A 62 3.85 4.72 -16.15
CA ALA A 62 4.47 3.43 -15.82
C ALA A 62 5.78 3.62 -15.03
N SER A 63 6.62 4.58 -15.43
CA SER A 63 7.87 4.88 -14.74
C SER A 63 7.63 5.38 -13.31
N ASP A 64 6.64 6.24 -13.11
CA ASP A 64 6.24 6.74 -11.79
C ASP A 64 5.77 5.60 -10.88
N LEU A 65 4.98 4.67 -11.42
CA LEU A 65 4.51 3.48 -10.69
C LEU A 65 5.66 2.55 -10.31
N ILE A 66 6.64 2.33 -11.21
CA ILE A 66 7.82 1.50 -10.93
C ILE A 66 8.67 2.13 -9.81
N ILE A 67 8.94 3.44 -9.90
CA ILE A 67 9.72 4.15 -8.89
C ILE A 67 8.99 4.12 -7.54
N SER A 68 7.68 4.37 -7.53
CA SER A 68 6.84 4.30 -6.35
C SER A 68 6.80 2.89 -5.74
N ALA A 69 6.80 1.84 -6.56
CA ALA A 69 6.84 0.46 -6.09
C ALA A 69 8.18 0.12 -5.42
N ILE A 70 9.31 0.56 -5.99
CA ILE A 70 10.63 0.40 -5.38
C ILE A 70 10.69 1.13 -4.03
N ALA A 71 10.25 2.39 -3.98
CA ALA A 71 10.20 3.17 -2.76
C ALA A 71 9.32 2.50 -1.69
N PHE A 72 8.16 1.96 -2.09
CA PHE A 72 7.27 1.20 -1.21
C PHE A 72 7.94 -0.05 -0.65
N PHE A 73 8.63 -0.84 -1.47
CA PHE A 73 9.33 -2.04 -0.97
C PHE A 73 10.45 -1.68 0.02
N CYS A 74 11.22 -0.62 -0.25
CA CYS A 74 12.22 -0.11 0.71
C CYS A 74 11.55 0.30 2.03
N PHE A 75 10.43 1.01 1.96
CA PHE A 75 9.68 1.45 3.13
C PHE A 75 9.13 0.26 3.94
N VAL A 76 8.50 -0.72 3.29
CA VAL A 76 8.01 -1.95 3.93
C VAL A 76 9.15 -2.72 4.59
N TRP A 77 10.31 -2.83 3.92
CA TRP A 77 11.47 -3.54 4.47
C TRP A 77 11.96 -2.91 5.79
N VAL A 78 12.12 -1.58 5.80
CA VAL A 78 12.57 -0.84 6.99
C VAL A 78 11.55 -0.97 8.13
N GLU A 79 10.26 -0.84 7.81
CA GLU A 79 9.21 -0.82 8.82
C GLU A 79 8.92 -2.22 9.39
N LEU A 80 8.98 -3.28 8.59
CA LEU A 80 8.89 -4.67 9.09
C LEU A 80 10.00 -4.98 10.09
N LYS A 81 11.22 -4.48 9.84
CA LYS A 81 12.35 -4.60 10.77
C LYS A 81 12.10 -3.81 12.05
N ARG A 82 11.52 -2.61 11.95
CA ARG A 82 11.19 -1.75 13.10
C ARG A 82 10.10 -2.35 13.98
N LEU A 83 9.07 -2.93 13.37
CA LEU A 83 7.92 -3.53 14.08
C LEU A 83 8.20 -4.98 14.52
N ASN A 84 9.37 -5.54 14.21
CA ASN A 84 9.77 -6.91 14.51
C ASN A 84 8.77 -7.97 13.98
N VAL A 85 8.19 -7.68 12.81
CA VAL A 85 7.17 -8.52 12.16
C VAL A 85 7.85 -9.51 11.21
N SER A 86 7.27 -10.71 11.07
CA SER A 86 7.81 -11.77 10.19
C SER A 86 7.96 -11.31 8.73
N ARG A 87 9.08 -11.71 8.09
CA ARG A 87 9.37 -11.42 6.68
C ARG A 87 8.37 -12.03 5.71
N LEU A 88 7.54 -13.00 6.15
CA LEU A 88 6.44 -13.53 5.34
C LEU A 88 5.46 -12.44 4.87
N TRP A 89 5.28 -11.38 5.67
CA TRP A 89 4.43 -10.26 5.27
C TRP A 89 4.97 -9.51 4.05
N LEU A 90 6.29 -9.44 3.88
CA LEU A 90 6.88 -8.83 2.70
C LEU A 90 6.49 -9.57 1.43
N ILE A 91 6.51 -10.91 1.47
CA ILE A 91 6.09 -11.76 0.34
C ILE A 91 4.62 -11.48 -0.02
N LEU A 92 3.76 -11.30 0.99
CA LEU A 92 2.37 -10.94 0.78
C LEU A 92 2.24 -9.57 0.09
N TYR A 93 2.95 -8.54 0.54
CA TYR A 93 2.89 -7.21 -0.09
C TYR A 93 3.49 -7.18 -1.49
N VAL A 94 4.53 -7.97 -1.75
CA VAL A 94 5.05 -8.19 -3.11
C VAL A 94 3.95 -8.83 -3.97
N GLY A 95 3.36 -9.93 -3.52
CA GLY A 95 2.26 -10.59 -4.22
C GLY A 95 1.07 -9.66 -4.49
N LEU A 96 0.70 -8.81 -3.52
CA LEU A 96 -0.39 -7.82 -3.68
C LEU A 96 -0.03 -6.73 -4.70
N THR A 97 1.22 -6.26 -4.69
CA THR A 97 1.69 -5.21 -5.61
C THR A 97 1.70 -5.70 -7.05
N PHE A 98 2.14 -6.95 -7.30
CA PHE A 98 2.17 -7.53 -8.63
C PHE A 98 0.82 -8.11 -9.08
N GLY A 99 0.03 -8.66 -8.16
CA GLY A 99 -1.25 -9.30 -8.48
C GLY A 99 -2.43 -8.35 -8.55
N VAL A 100 -2.44 -7.28 -7.74
CA VAL A 100 -3.57 -6.34 -7.68
C VAL A 100 -3.11 -4.92 -8.05
N GLY A 101 -1.98 -4.49 -7.52
CA GLY A 101 -1.39 -3.19 -7.79
C GLY A 101 -0.86 -2.49 -6.55
N LEU A 102 0.07 -1.57 -6.76
CA LEU A 102 0.67 -0.75 -5.70
C LEU A 102 -0.38 0.07 -4.92
N SER A 103 -1.39 0.57 -5.63
CA SER A 103 -2.48 1.36 -5.04
C SER A 103 -3.34 0.59 -4.04
N CYS A 104 -3.32 -0.74 -4.07
CA CYS A 104 -4.00 -1.60 -3.11
C CYS A 104 -3.04 -2.03 -1.97
N SER A 105 -1.82 -2.43 -2.36
CA SER A 105 -0.79 -2.91 -1.43
C SER A 105 -0.40 -1.85 -0.38
N LEU A 106 -0.22 -0.59 -0.80
CA LEU A 106 0.19 0.51 0.07
C LEU A 106 -0.81 0.82 1.18
N PRO A 107 -2.10 1.10 0.90
CA PRO A 107 -3.07 1.37 1.95
C PRO A 107 -3.31 0.14 2.86
N PHE A 108 -3.28 -1.08 2.32
CA PHE A 108 -3.38 -2.29 3.13
C PHE A 108 -2.20 -2.41 4.12
N PHE A 109 -0.98 -2.11 3.68
CA PHE A 109 0.19 -2.03 4.54
C PHE A 109 0.03 -0.96 5.64
N LEU A 110 -0.42 0.25 5.29
CA LEU A 110 -0.61 1.34 6.25
C LEU A 110 -1.66 1.00 7.31
N TYR A 111 -2.76 0.35 6.91
CA TYR A 111 -3.79 -0.13 7.83
C TYR A 111 -3.22 -1.11 8.86
N ARG A 112 -2.45 -2.12 8.41
CA ARG A 112 -1.81 -3.10 9.29
C ARG A 112 -0.79 -2.46 10.22
N ARG A 113 0.01 -1.52 9.72
CA ARG A 113 0.96 -0.74 10.53
C ARG A 113 0.25 -0.02 11.66
N GLU A 114 -0.87 0.64 11.37
CA GLU A 114 -1.66 1.37 12.36
C GLU A 114 -2.24 0.45 13.44
N GLN A 115 -2.71 -0.75 13.07
CA GLN A 115 -3.17 -1.76 14.03
C GLN A 115 -2.04 -2.22 14.99
N ILE A 116 -0.84 -2.45 14.48
CA ILE A 116 0.30 -2.90 15.30
C ILE A 116 0.73 -1.80 16.27
N LEU A 117 0.77 -0.54 15.80
CA LEU A 117 1.11 0.61 16.64
C LEU A 117 0.09 0.81 17.77
N GLU A 118 -1.21 0.68 17.49
CA GLU A 118 -2.24 0.75 18.53
C GLU A 118 -2.09 -0.36 19.58
N GLN A 119 -1.82 -1.59 19.15
CA GLN A 119 -1.62 -2.72 20.07
C GLN A 119 -0.41 -2.51 20.98
N ASN A 120 0.71 -2.04 20.42
CA ASN A 120 1.92 -1.72 21.20
C ASN A 120 1.73 -0.54 22.16
N THR A 121 0.78 0.35 21.87
CA THR A 121 0.47 1.48 22.77
C THR A 121 -0.41 1.02 23.93
N PHE A 122 -1.36 0.11 23.67
CA PHE A 122 -2.24 -0.47 24.70
C PHE A 122 -1.50 -1.37 25.69
N THR A 123 -0.44 -2.06 25.27
CA THR A 123 0.38 -2.89 26.18
C THR A 123 1.27 -2.07 27.12
N LEU A 124 1.43 -0.75 26.87
CA LEU A 124 2.21 0.17 27.72
C LEU A 124 1.33 1.01 28.66
N SER A 125 0.00 0.87 28.62
CA SER A 125 -0.90 1.43 29.63
C SER A 125 -1.21 0.38 30.71
N PRO A 126 -0.78 0.57 31.97
CA PRO A 126 -1.05 -0.35 33.09
C PRO A 126 -2.52 -0.36 33.52
#